data_AF-A0A8T1SDT6-F1
#
_entry.id   AF-A0A8T1SDT6-F1
#
_cell.length_a   1.000
_cell.length_b   1.000
_cell.length_c   1.000
_cell.angle_alpha   90.00
_cell.angle_beta   90.00
_cell.angle_gamma   90.00
#
_symmetry.space_group_name_H-M   'P 1'
#
loop_
_entity.id
_entity.type
_entity.pdbx_description
1 polymer ?
#
loop_
_entity_poly.entity_id
_entity_poly.type
_entity_poly.pdbx_seq_one_letter_code
_entity_poly.pdbx_strand_id
1 'polypeptide(L)'
;MAAASSPGGSAPAGPGPEPAGPAQLQYSLLLEHLVGERRGPRQARALDPAALGGIPAPPKSEEQKLIERVMESCGFKAALACVG
;
A
#
# COMPACT_ATOMS: atom_id res chain seq x y z
N MET A 1 58.04 -22.51 -7.21
CA MET A 1 57.47 -21.79 -8.37
C MET A 1 57.21 -22.82 -9.46
N ALA A 2 56.03 -23.03 -10.03
CA ALA A 2 54.79 -22.28 -10.03
C ALA A 2 53.59 -23.26 -10.14
N ALA A 3 52.46 -22.90 -9.54
CA ALA A 3 51.19 -23.60 -9.70
C ALA A 3 50.50 -23.11 -10.98
N ALA A 4 50.04 -24.03 -11.82
CA ALA A 4 49.16 -23.71 -12.95
C ALA A 4 47.75 -24.18 -12.62
N SER A 5 46.93 -23.23 -12.15
CA SER A 5 45.51 -23.44 -11.91
C SER A 5 44.77 -23.46 -13.26
N SER A 6 44.07 -24.57 -13.54
CA SER A 6 43.11 -24.68 -14.64
C SER A 6 42.03 -23.59 -14.52
N PRO A 7 41.55 -22.98 -15.62
CA PRO A 7 40.41 -22.08 -15.56
C PRO A 7 39.14 -22.92 -15.34
N GLY A 8 38.65 -22.90 -14.10
CA GLY A 8 37.32 -23.39 -13.77
C GLY A 8 36.27 -22.61 -14.55
N GLY A 9 35.42 -23.33 -15.27
CA GLY A 9 34.35 -22.77 -16.09
C GLY A 9 33.44 -21.86 -15.28
N SER A 10 33.22 -20.66 -15.80
CA SER A 10 32.21 -19.74 -15.30
C SER A 10 30.83 -20.37 -15.49
N ALA A 11 30.16 -20.68 -14.37
CA ALA A 11 28.75 -21.02 -14.36
C ALA A 11 27.92 -19.88 -14.98
N PRO A 12 26.79 -20.17 -15.64
CA PRO A 12 25.96 -19.13 -16.23
C PRO A 12 25.43 -18.22 -15.11
N ALA A 13 25.65 -16.92 -15.29
CA ALA A 13 25.09 -15.88 -14.44
C ALA A 13 23.57 -16.08 -14.38
N GLY A 14 23.03 -16.17 -13.15
CA GLY A 14 21.59 -16.17 -12.92
C GLY A 14 20.93 -14.93 -13.53
N PRO A 15 19.62 -14.98 -13.81
CA PRO A 15 18.94 -13.92 -14.55
C PRO A 15 18.98 -12.63 -13.73
N GLY A 16 19.85 -11.70 -14.14
CA GLY A 16 19.72 -10.30 -13.79
C GLY A 16 18.45 -9.72 -14.40
N PRO A 17 17.97 -8.56 -13.92
CA PRO A 17 16.76 -7.95 -14.45
C PRO A 17 17.03 -7.42 -15.87
N GLU A 18 16.73 -8.25 -16.87
CA GLU A 18 16.65 -7.86 -18.26
C GLU A 18 15.42 -6.94 -18.44
N PRO A 19 15.52 -5.80 -19.15
CA PRO A 19 14.37 -4.96 -19.42
C PRO A 19 13.49 -5.69 -20.44
N ALA A 20 12.53 -6.47 -19.93
CA ALA A 20 11.59 -7.22 -20.74
C ALA A 20 10.80 -6.27 -21.67
N GLY A 21 10.78 -6.58 -22.96
CA GLY A 21 9.81 -6.05 -23.93
C GLY A 21 8.37 -6.30 -23.47
N PRO A 22 7.32 -5.82 -24.18
CA PRO A 22 5.97 -5.71 -23.64
C PRO A 22 5.47 -7.06 -23.14
N ALA A 23 5.57 -7.26 -21.82
CA ALA A 23 5.18 -8.50 -21.18
C ALA A 23 3.69 -8.72 -21.45
N GLN A 24 3.33 -9.92 -21.92
CA GLN A 24 1.91 -10.28 -22.04
C GLN A 24 1.29 -10.20 -20.64
N LEU A 25 0.52 -9.13 -20.40
CA LEU A 25 -0.06 -8.85 -19.09
C LEU A 25 -1.15 -9.88 -18.78
N GLN A 26 -0.88 -10.74 -17.79
CA GLN A 26 -1.88 -11.66 -17.27
C GLN A 26 -2.75 -10.95 -16.23
N TYR A 27 -3.92 -10.48 -16.66
CA TYR A 27 -4.83 -9.71 -15.81
C TYR A 27 -5.25 -10.45 -14.54
N SER A 28 -5.46 -11.77 -14.59
CA SER A 28 -5.80 -12.58 -13.42
C SER A 28 -4.72 -12.54 -12.34
N LEU A 29 -3.45 -12.72 -12.75
CA LEU A 29 -2.32 -12.59 -11.83
C LEU A 29 -2.22 -11.17 -11.27
N LEU A 30 -2.36 -10.14 -12.10
CA LEU A 30 -2.33 -8.74 -11.64
C LEU A 30 -3.42 -8.47 -10.60
N LEU A 31 -4.66 -8.89 -10.86
CA LEU A 31 -5.78 -8.68 -9.95
C LEU A 31 -5.57 -9.40 -8.61
N GLU A 32 -5.00 -10.60 -8.63
CA GLU A 32 -4.71 -11.32 -7.40
C GLU A 32 -3.66 -10.59 -6.52
N HIS A 33 -2.75 -9.82 -7.12
CA HIS A 33 -1.81 -8.96 -6.40
C HIS A 33 -2.38 -7.57 -6.04
N LEU A 34 -3.42 -7.08 -6.72
CA LEU A 34 -4.01 -5.76 -6.45
C LEU A 34 -5.16 -5.79 -5.45
N VAL A 35 -5.97 -6.85 -5.49
CA VAL A 35 -7.19 -7.02 -4.67
C VAL A 35 -7.34 -8.42 -4.06
N GLY A 36 -6.56 -9.41 -4.48
CA GLY A 36 -6.62 -10.78 -3.96
C GLY A 36 -5.71 -11.02 -2.75
N GLU A 37 -5.57 -12.30 -2.37
CA GLU A 37 -4.79 -12.73 -1.21
C GLU A 37 -3.29 -12.38 -1.30
N ARG A 38 -2.75 -12.27 -2.52
CA ARG A 38 -1.34 -11.92 -2.76
C ARG A 38 -1.04 -10.43 -2.62
N ARG A 39 -2.05 -9.62 -2.32
CA ARG A 39 -1.92 -8.16 -2.15
C ARG A 39 -1.00 -7.76 -1.01
N GLY A 40 -0.80 -8.63 -0.02
CA GLY A 40 -0.14 -8.27 1.23
C GLY A 40 -0.93 -7.22 2.02
N PRO A 41 -0.50 -6.87 3.23
CA PRO A 41 -1.15 -5.82 4.00
C PRO A 41 -1.01 -4.49 3.27
N ARG A 42 -2.14 -3.86 2.89
CA ARG A 42 -2.14 -2.50 2.32
C ARG A 42 -1.38 -1.51 3.22
N GLN A 43 -1.37 -1.75 4.54
CA GLN A 43 -0.63 -0.92 5.49
C GLN A 43 0.90 -1.00 5.30
N ALA A 44 1.44 -2.06 4.68
CA ALA A 44 2.87 -2.13 4.32
C ALA A 44 3.25 -1.09 3.26
N ARG A 45 2.27 -0.56 2.53
CA ARG A 45 2.41 0.60 1.65
C ARG A 45 1.58 1.72 2.25
N ALA A 46 2.12 2.38 3.28
CA ALA A 46 1.48 3.50 3.95
C ALA A 46 1.01 4.53 2.89
N LEU A 47 -0.28 4.48 2.57
CA LEU A 47 -0.90 5.35 1.59
C LEU A 47 -1.10 6.69 2.26
N ASP A 48 -0.36 7.69 1.79
CA ASP A 48 -0.56 9.06 2.21
C ASP A 48 -1.99 9.49 1.83
N PRO A 49 -2.83 9.87 2.80
CA PRO A 49 -4.19 10.34 2.52
C PRO A 49 -4.21 11.58 1.62
N ALA A 50 -3.12 12.35 1.53
CA ALA A 50 -3.02 13.47 0.59
C ALA A 50 -2.66 13.04 -0.84
N ALA A 51 -2.19 11.82 -1.05
CA ALA A 51 -1.82 11.32 -2.39
C ALA A 51 -3.03 10.92 -3.24
N LEU A 52 -4.21 10.75 -2.63
CA LEU A 52 -5.43 10.35 -3.30
C LEU A 52 -6.51 11.43 -3.14
N GLY A 53 -7.05 11.91 -4.25
CA GLY A 53 -8.04 12.98 -4.29
C GLY A 53 -7.48 14.31 -4.81
N GLY A 54 -8.34 15.24 -5.19
CA GLY A 54 -7.92 16.53 -5.76
C GLY A 54 -7.71 17.65 -4.75
N ILE A 55 -8.27 17.51 -3.54
CA ILE A 55 -8.16 18.50 -2.47
C ILE A 55 -7.70 17.76 -1.21
N PRO A 56 -6.53 18.11 -0.64
CA PRO A 56 -6.06 17.49 0.58
C PRO A 56 -6.99 17.84 1.73
N ALA A 57 -7.37 16.84 2.53
CA ALA A 57 -8.15 17.09 3.73
C ALA A 57 -7.32 17.92 4.73
N PRO A 58 -7.92 18.90 5.41
CA PRO A 58 -7.21 19.66 6.43
C PRO A 58 -6.77 18.72 7.57
N PRO A 59 -5.60 18.95 8.19
CA PRO A 59 -5.15 18.13 9.30
C PRO A 59 -6.11 18.26 10.47
N LYS A 60 -6.57 17.13 10.99
CA LYS A 60 -7.43 17.03 12.19
C LYS A 60 -6.78 16.09 13.19
N SER A 61 -6.82 16.46 14.47
CA SER A 61 -6.40 15.55 15.54
C SER A 61 -7.36 14.37 15.65
N GLU A 62 -6.90 13.24 16.19
CA GLU A 62 -7.75 12.08 16.45
C GLU A 62 -8.88 12.42 17.43
N GLU A 63 -8.59 13.27 18.42
CA GLU A 63 -9.58 13.77 19.37
C GLU A 63 -10.69 14.58 18.67
N GLN A 64 -10.32 15.50 17.77
CA GLN A 64 -11.30 16.27 17.01
C GLN A 64 -12.20 15.37 16.15
N LYS A 65 -11.63 14.36 15.49
CA LYS A 65 -12.42 13.38 14.71
C LYS A 65 -13.42 12.63 15.60
N LEU A 66 -13.03 12.30 16.84
CA LEU A 66 -13.92 11.64 17.79
C LEU A 66 -15.05 12.57 18.25
N ILE A 67 -14.72 13.82 18.57
CA ILE A 67 -15.72 14.83 18.97
C ILE A 67 -16.75 15.05 17.87
N GLU A 68 -16.29 15.24 16.62
CA GLU A 68 -17.19 15.43 15.47
C GLU A 68 -18.17 14.25 15.32
N ARG A 69 -17.68 13.01 15.45
CA ARG A 69 -18.54 11.81 15.41
C ARG A 69 -19.57 11.77 16.53
N VAL A 70 -19.19 12.16 17.75
CA VAL A 70 -20.12 12.19 18.89
C VAL A 70 -21.18 13.27 18.68
N MET A 71 -20.80 14.45 18.21
CA MET A 71 -21.73 15.55 17.93
C MET A 71 -22.74 15.18 16.83
N GLU A 72 -22.31 14.41 15.84
CA GLU A 72 -23.20 13.96 14.76
C GLU A 72 -24.14 12.81 15.19
N SER A 73 -23.83 12.14 16.30
CA SER A 73 -24.58 11.00 16.79
C SER A 73 -26.01 11.36 17.22
N CYS A 74 -26.94 10.43 17.01
CA CYS A 74 -28.31 10.59 17.45
C CYS A 74 -28.44 10.69 18.97
N GLY A 75 -27.55 10.06 19.74
CA GLY A 75 -27.58 10.14 21.20
C GLY A 75 -27.35 11.57 21.70
N PHE A 76 -26.34 12.24 21.16
CA PHE A 76 -26.06 13.64 21.50
C PHE A 76 -27.19 14.56 21.06
N LYS A 77 -27.71 14.40 19.83
CA LYS A 77 -28.84 15.20 19.32
C LYS A 77 -30.14 14.96 20.10
N ALA A 78 -30.42 13.73 20.52
CA ALA A 78 -31.58 13.41 21.36
C ALA A 78 -31.46 14.05 22.75
N ALA A 79 -30.27 14.00 23.36
CA ALA A 79 -30.03 14.67 24.64
C ALA A 79 -30.28 16.19 24.53
N LEU A 80 -29.85 16.82 23.44
CA LEU A 80 -30.14 18.23 23.16
C LEU A 80 -31.64 18.51 23.04
N ALA A 81 -32.41 17.62 22.41
CA ALA A 81 -33.86 17.76 22.31
C ALA A 81 -34.57 17.60 23.67
N CYS A 82 -33.98 16.89 24.63
CA CYS A 82 -34.55 16.70 25.96
C CYS A 82 -34.30 17.88 26.92
N VAL A 83 -33.37 18.78 26.61
CA VAL A 83 -33.04 19.96 27.44
C VAL A 83 -33.48 21.29 26.82
N GLY A 84 -34.03 21.26 25.60
CA GLY A 84 -34.67 22.42 24.94
C GLY A 84 -36.11 22.59 25.38
#